data_AF-A0A5J6I3Q0-F1
#
_entry.id   AF-A0A5J6I3Q0-F1
#
_cell.length_a   1.000
_cell.length_b   1.000
_cell.length_c   1.000
_cell.angle_alpha   90.00
_cell.angle_beta   90.00
_cell.angle_gamma   90.00
#
_symmetry.space_group_name_H-M   'P 1'
#
loop_
_entity.id
_entity.type
_entity.pdbx_description
1 polymer ?
#
loop_
_entity_poly.entity_id
_entity_poly.type
_entity_poly.pdbx_seq_one_letter_code
_entity_poly.pdbx_strand_id
1 'polypeptide(L)'
;MLGVIMTCVAIILVGLMVRSSRSVHADLKCGDAPMHFDDGLVVTWAGPAPEEARVKLGNGGIFERVEQVTGPGIPAGYPEKYLENLRTSEVFNASMAWTPDELVRWQERHGIEMEPEALSVFESYLDNGHRIFMTLVDHPNVSDPGSFVACSLVLQRAVIVFNGRRQDLFLRSYFHSARTDSSEYVNFVPGGSVHYSFKTDSVWFPLELTRLISEPASHVELDIVTPEEFDEGLLPAPFSAQTSGPVLLGDVKYQVRRASAVFRVGEDQHAAIPDFRMALS
;
A
#
# COMPACT_ATOMS: atom_id res chain seq x y z
N MET A 1 -46.72 -34.46 18.98
CA MET A 1 -45.27 -34.38 19.25
C MET A 1 -44.52 -34.12 17.94
N LEU A 2 -44.61 -32.90 17.41
CA LEU A 2 -44.06 -32.53 16.09
C LEU A 2 -43.48 -31.09 16.10
N GLY A 3 -42.94 -30.67 17.24
CA GLY A 3 -42.56 -29.27 17.47
C GLY A 3 -41.14 -29.04 18.00
N VAL A 4 -40.23 -30.02 17.85
CA VAL A 4 -38.86 -29.92 18.43
C VAL A 4 -37.74 -30.17 17.41
N ILE A 5 -38.05 -30.54 16.16
CA ILE A 5 -37.02 -30.87 15.16
C ILE A 5 -36.63 -29.65 14.30
N MET A 6 -37.43 -28.57 14.29
CA MET A 6 -37.21 -27.43 13.39
C MET A 6 -36.23 -26.37 13.88
N THR A 7 -35.76 -26.44 15.13
CA THR A 7 -34.87 -25.43 15.72
C THR A 7 -33.39 -25.79 15.62
N CYS A 8 -33.05 -27.07 15.46
CA CYS A 8 -31.65 -27.50 15.38
C CYS A 8 -31.03 -27.33 13.98
N VAL A 9 -31.86 -27.28 12.93
CA VAL A 9 -31.37 -27.09 11.54
C VAL A 9 -31.05 -25.62 11.25
N ALA A 10 -31.74 -24.66 11.88
CA ALA A 10 -31.47 -23.24 11.72
C ALA A 10 -30.13 -22.82 12.36
N ILE A 11 -29.73 -23.43 13.48
CA ILE A 11 -28.45 -23.12 14.15
C ILE A 11 -27.25 -23.69 13.38
N ILE A 12 -27.42 -24.83 12.69
CA ILE A 12 -26.35 -25.42 11.88
C ILE A 12 -26.15 -24.62 10.57
N LEU A 13 -27.19 -24.02 9.99
CA LEU A 13 -27.08 -23.16 8.82
C LEU A 13 -26.53 -21.76 9.15
N VAL A 14 -26.82 -21.20 10.32
CA VAL A 14 -26.20 -19.95 10.79
C VAL A 14 -24.75 -20.16 11.22
N GLY A 15 -24.42 -21.33 11.79
CA GLY A 15 -23.04 -21.72 12.14
C GLY A 15 -22.13 -22.04 10.94
N LEU A 16 -22.68 -22.25 9.74
CA LEU A 16 -21.90 -22.47 8.51
C LEU A 16 -21.71 -21.20 7.66
N MET A 17 -22.44 -20.11 7.93
CA MET A 17 -22.19 -18.81 7.29
C MET A 17 -21.13 -17.95 8.00
N VAL A 18 -20.62 -18.41 9.15
CA VAL A 18 -19.48 -17.78 9.87
C VAL A 18 -18.14 -18.37 9.43
N ARG A 19 -18.12 -19.28 8.44
CA ARG A 19 -16.88 -19.71 7.79
C ARG A 19 -16.60 -18.84 6.59
N SER A 20 -15.49 -18.10 6.72
CA SER A 20 -14.77 -17.38 5.67
C SER A 20 -15.42 -16.11 5.11
N SER A 21 -15.68 -15.13 5.97
CA SER A 21 -15.16 -13.80 5.65
C SER A 21 -13.64 -13.93 5.62
N ARG A 22 -13.09 -14.37 4.49
CA ARG A 22 -11.66 -14.21 4.22
C ARG A 22 -11.43 -12.73 4.35
N SER A 23 -10.66 -12.33 5.34
CA SER A 23 -10.08 -11.01 5.36
C SER A 23 -9.19 -10.96 4.11
N VAL A 24 -9.42 -9.98 3.22
CA VAL A 24 -8.74 -9.86 1.92
C VAL A 24 -7.88 -8.61 2.00
N HIS A 25 -6.55 -8.72 1.80
CA HIS A 25 -5.59 -7.65 2.16
C HIS A 25 -4.50 -7.32 1.10
N ALA A 26 -4.16 -6.03 0.92
CA ALA A 26 -3.43 -5.44 -0.24
C ALA A 26 -2.08 -4.73 0.00
N ASP A 27 -1.34 -4.38 -1.09
CA ASP A 27 0.15 -4.24 -1.17
C ASP A 27 0.64 -3.28 -0.17
N LEU A 28 1.88 -3.55 0.28
CA LEU A 28 2.49 -2.84 1.37
C LEU A 28 1.77 -3.18 2.69
N LYS A 29 1.26 -4.43 2.76
CA LYS A 29 0.31 -4.99 3.73
C LYS A 29 0.80 -4.91 5.18
N CYS A 30 0.09 -4.09 5.94
CA CYS A 30 -0.37 -4.38 7.29
C CYS A 30 -1.69 -5.15 7.13
N GLY A 31 -1.75 -6.45 7.33
CA GLY A 31 -3.04 -7.13 7.15
C GLY A 31 -3.10 -8.48 7.81
N ASP A 32 -2.41 -8.56 8.93
CA ASP A 32 -3.02 -9.22 10.04
C ASP A 32 -3.60 -8.13 10.95
N ALA A 33 -4.39 -8.55 11.92
CA ALA A 33 -4.49 -7.79 13.16
C ALA A 33 -3.09 -7.27 13.53
N PRO A 34 -2.92 -6.01 13.93
CA PRO A 34 -1.62 -5.55 14.43
C PRO A 34 -1.05 -6.57 15.41
N MET A 35 0.20 -6.98 15.20
CA MET A 35 0.81 -8.06 15.95
C MET A 35 1.58 -7.52 17.13
N HIS A 36 1.57 -8.26 18.24
CA HIS A 36 2.36 -7.91 19.41
C HIS A 36 3.85 -8.00 19.11
N PHE A 37 4.57 -6.91 19.38
CA PHE A 37 6.03 -6.83 19.28
C PHE A 37 6.56 -6.10 20.52
N ASP A 38 7.28 -6.83 21.37
CA ASP A 38 7.67 -6.37 22.71
C ASP A 38 6.46 -5.78 23.48
N ASP A 39 6.50 -4.48 23.81
CA ASP A 39 5.44 -3.75 24.54
C ASP A 39 4.41 -3.06 23.62
N GLY A 40 4.49 -3.27 22.29
CA GLY A 40 3.72 -2.53 21.29
C GLY A 40 2.97 -3.42 20.28
N LEU A 41 2.34 -2.74 19.33
CA LEU A 41 1.72 -3.36 18.16
C LEU A 41 2.47 -2.92 16.91
N VAL A 42 2.65 -3.84 15.98
CA VAL A 42 3.35 -3.57 14.71
C VAL A 42 2.59 -4.13 13.54
N VAL A 43 2.95 -3.61 12.39
CA VAL A 43 2.36 -4.01 11.13
C VAL A 43 3.43 -4.22 10.08
N THR A 44 3.28 -5.27 9.27
CA THR A 44 4.18 -5.45 8.12
C THR A 44 3.96 -4.33 7.11
N TRP A 45 5.01 -4.00 6.37
CA TRP A 45 4.96 -3.15 5.20
C TRP A 45 5.89 -3.77 4.15
N ALA A 46 5.32 -4.51 3.20
CA ALA A 46 6.07 -5.29 2.22
C ALA A 46 5.62 -5.06 0.77
N GLY A 47 6.58 -4.89 -0.14
CA GLY A 47 6.31 -4.59 -1.54
C GLY A 47 7.48 -4.92 -2.47
N PRO A 48 7.24 -5.02 -3.78
CA PRO A 48 8.27 -5.35 -4.74
C PRO A 48 9.24 -4.17 -4.93
N ALA A 49 10.50 -4.53 -5.09
CA ALA A 49 11.62 -3.67 -5.46
C ALA A 49 12.22 -4.23 -6.76
N PRO A 50 12.48 -3.41 -7.79
CA PRO A 50 13.20 -3.86 -8.97
C PRO A 50 14.55 -4.50 -8.61
N GLU A 51 15.00 -5.49 -9.38
CA GLU A 51 16.17 -6.33 -9.04
C GLU A 51 17.41 -5.52 -8.62
N GLU A 52 17.73 -4.47 -9.38
CA GLU A 52 18.91 -3.63 -9.15
C GLU A 52 18.64 -2.41 -8.25
N ALA A 53 17.45 -2.33 -7.66
CA ALA A 53 17.07 -1.19 -6.84
C ALA A 53 17.91 -1.09 -5.57
N ARG A 54 18.42 0.11 -5.32
CA ARG A 54 18.92 0.48 -3.99
C ARG A 54 17.72 0.95 -3.16
N VAL A 55 17.51 0.31 -2.02
CA VAL A 55 16.40 0.62 -1.11
C VAL A 55 16.93 1.25 0.17
N LYS A 56 16.30 2.33 0.63
CA LYS A 56 16.58 2.95 1.93
C LYS A 56 15.34 3.61 2.51
N LEU A 57 15.34 3.84 3.82
CA LEU A 57 14.34 4.69 4.46
C LEU A 57 14.70 6.18 4.25
N GLY A 58 13.71 6.97 3.86
CA GLY A 58 13.80 8.41 3.64
C GLY A 58 13.03 9.18 4.70
N ASN A 59 13.35 10.46 4.86
CA ASN A 59 12.72 11.36 5.84
C ASN A 59 11.43 12.04 5.34
N GLY A 60 10.98 11.75 4.12
CA GLY A 60 9.76 12.32 3.56
C GLY A 60 9.82 13.76 3.04
N GLY A 61 10.95 14.47 3.14
CA GLY A 61 11.04 15.88 2.74
C GLY A 61 10.78 16.16 1.25
N ILE A 62 10.88 15.13 0.39
CA ILE A 62 10.52 15.25 -1.03
C ILE A 62 9.02 15.47 -1.23
N PHE A 63 8.17 14.85 -0.39
CA PHE A 63 6.72 15.00 -0.50
C PHE A 63 6.33 16.45 -0.21
N GLU A 64 6.85 17.04 0.87
CA GLU A 64 6.60 18.44 1.21
C GLU A 64 6.99 19.39 0.06
N ARG A 65 8.14 19.13 -0.58
CA ARG A 65 8.63 19.97 -1.67
C ARG A 65 7.77 19.87 -2.93
N VAL A 66 7.26 18.69 -3.26
CA VAL A 66 6.40 18.50 -4.43
C VAL A 66 4.97 19.00 -4.14
N GLU A 67 4.46 18.80 -2.93
CA GLU A 67 3.14 19.28 -2.50
C GLU A 67 3.02 20.81 -2.54
N GLN A 68 4.12 21.55 -2.41
CA GLN A 68 4.14 23.00 -2.62
C GLN A 68 3.68 23.42 -4.03
N VAL A 69 3.82 22.55 -5.04
CA VAL A 69 3.45 22.86 -6.42
C VAL A 69 2.24 22.05 -6.92
N THR A 70 1.99 20.88 -6.34
CA THR A 70 0.86 20.02 -6.71
C THR A 70 -0.37 20.22 -5.82
N GLY A 71 -0.23 20.88 -4.68
CA GLY A 71 -1.24 20.89 -3.62
C GLY A 71 -1.20 19.61 -2.77
N PRO A 72 -2.14 19.48 -1.82
CA PRO A 72 -2.15 18.42 -0.81
C PRO A 72 -2.07 17.03 -1.45
N GLY A 73 -1.27 16.12 -0.91
CA GLY A 73 -1.15 14.74 -1.42
C GLY A 73 -2.37 13.85 -1.18
N ILE A 74 -3.41 14.36 -0.52
CA ILE A 74 -4.68 13.67 -0.28
C ILE A 74 -5.66 14.03 -1.41
N PRO A 75 -6.27 13.04 -2.11
CA PRO A 75 -7.17 13.32 -3.22
C PRO A 75 -8.42 14.09 -2.79
N ALA A 76 -9.00 14.84 -3.74
CA ALA A 76 -10.30 15.44 -3.56
C ALA A 76 -11.37 14.36 -3.35
N GLY A 77 -12.20 14.50 -2.30
CA GLY A 77 -13.22 13.52 -1.97
C GLY A 77 -12.70 12.26 -1.25
N TYR A 78 -11.44 12.26 -0.78
CA TYR A 78 -10.93 11.22 0.09
C TYR A 78 -11.79 11.12 1.37
N PRO A 79 -12.21 9.92 1.80
CA PRO A 79 -13.10 9.78 2.95
C PRO A 79 -12.53 10.38 4.24
N GLU A 80 -13.31 11.24 4.89
CA GLU A 80 -12.89 11.96 6.11
C GLU A 80 -12.49 11.00 7.23
N LYS A 81 -13.14 9.82 7.32
CA LYS A 81 -12.80 8.78 8.30
C LYS A 81 -11.32 8.36 8.27
N TYR A 82 -10.62 8.48 7.14
CA TYR A 82 -9.20 8.12 7.03
C TYR A 82 -8.26 9.24 7.49
N LEU A 83 -8.77 10.46 7.68
CA LEU A 83 -8.01 11.62 8.13
C LEU A 83 -8.19 11.88 9.62
N GLU A 84 -9.30 11.43 10.19
CA GLU A 84 -9.57 11.52 11.61
C GLU A 84 -8.54 10.75 12.44
N ASN A 85 -8.06 11.36 13.53
CA ASN A 85 -7.06 10.77 14.42
C ASN A 85 -5.81 10.22 13.70
N LEU A 86 -5.43 10.80 12.56
CA LEU A 86 -4.23 10.40 11.82
C LEU A 86 -2.97 10.67 12.67
N ARG A 87 -2.23 9.61 12.96
CA ARG A 87 -0.99 9.64 13.77
C ARG A 87 0.23 9.36 12.92
N THR A 88 1.38 9.84 13.37
CA THR A 88 2.67 9.50 12.77
C THR A 88 3.24 8.25 13.42
N SER A 89 3.79 7.35 12.60
CA SER A 89 4.40 6.08 13.03
C SER A 89 5.85 5.96 12.60
N GLU A 90 6.61 5.13 13.33
CA GLU A 90 8.00 4.79 13.00
C GLU A 90 8.08 3.54 12.11
N VAL A 91 9.18 3.41 11.38
CA VAL A 91 9.46 2.29 10.46
C VAL A 91 10.81 1.69 10.84
N PHE A 92 10.86 0.37 10.99
CA PHE A 92 12.04 -0.33 11.50
C PHE A 92 12.09 -1.79 11.05
N ASN A 93 13.19 -2.49 11.38
CA ASN A 93 13.41 -3.90 11.01
C ASN A 93 13.32 -4.19 9.50
N ALA A 94 13.83 -3.26 8.68
CA ALA A 94 13.87 -3.41 7.23
C ALA A 94 14.77 -4.59 6.78
N SER A 95 14.30 -5.35 5.79
CA SER A 95 14.97 -6.49 5.18
C SER A 95 14.57 -6.63 3.70
N MET A 96 15.30 -7.47 2.98
CA MET A 96 14.98 -7.88 1.62
C MET A 96 14.77 -9.40 1.58
N ALA A 97 13.88 -9.87 0.71
CA ALA A 97 13.70 -11.28 0.37
C ALA A 97 13.88 -11.49 -1.14
N TRP A 98 14.54 -12.58 -1.49
CA TRP A 98 14.82 -13.02 -2.86
C TRP A 98 14.05 -14.28 -3.24
N THR A 99 13.42 -14.94 -2.27
CA THR A 99 12.59 -16.11 -2.49
C THR A 99 11.31 -16.03 -1.66
N PRO A 100 10.25 -16.75 -2.05
CA PRO A 100 9.02 -16.84 -1.26
C PRO A 100 9.31 -17.38 0.15
N ASP A 101 10.18 -18.38 0.28
CA ASP A 101 10.57 -18.96 1.57
C ASP A 101 11.29 -17.96 2.49
N GLU A 102 12.09 -17.03 1.95
CA GLU A 102 12.70 -15.96 2.74
C GLU A 102 11.66 -14.96 3.25
N LEU A 103 10.69 -14.62 2.41
CA LEU A 103 9.57 -13.74 2.75
C LEU A 103 8.70 -14.35 3.85
N VAL A 104 8.28 -15.62 3.69
CA VAL A 104 7.46 -16.34 4.67
C VAL A 104 8.20 -16.45 6.00
N ARG A 105 9.45 -16.93 6.00
CA ARG A 105 10.25 -17.03 7.23
C ARG A 105 10.49 -15.69 7.90
N TRP A 106 10.59 -14.59 7.14
CA TRP A 106 10.71 -13.26 7.72
C TRP A 106 9.46 -12.89 8.51
N GLN A 107 8.26 -13.11 7.94
CA GLN A 107 6.99 -12.82 8.61
C GLN A 107 6.73 -13.74 9.81
N GLU A 108 7.01 -15.04 9.69
CA GLU A 108 6.85 -16.02 10.77
C GLU A 108 7.66 -15.65 12.02
N ARG A 109 8.87 -15.09 11.85
CA ARG A 109 9.69 -14.60 12.98
C ARG A 109 9.03 -13.48 13.78
N HIS A 110 8.08 -12.78 13.17
CA HIS A 110 7.30 -11.71 13.78
C HIS A 110 5.86 -12.17 14.12
N GLY A 111 5.57 -13.47 14.01
CA GLY A 111 4.25 -14.05 14.27
C GLY A 111 3.19 -13.68 13.23
N ILE A 112 3.59 -13.13 12.10
CA ILE A 112 2.70 -12.64 11.03
C ILE A 112 2.48 -13.78 10.03
N GLU A 113 1.23 -14.06 9.69
CA GLU A 113 0.86 -15.10 8.75
C GLU A 113 0.73 -14.50 7.33
N MET A 114 1.49 -15.06 6.39
CA MET A 114 1.34 -14.66 4.99
C MET A 114 0.11 -15.32 4.38
N GLU A 115 -0.81 -14.51 3.88
CA GLU A 115 -1.97 -15.03 3.16
C GLU A 115 -1.62 -15.58 1.78
N PRO A 116 -2.29 -16.66 1.34
CA PRO A 116 -2.02 -17.27 0.04
C PRO A 116 -2.17 -16.30 -1.14
N GLU A 117 -3.19 -15.45 -1.13
CA GLU A 117 -3.45 -14.50 -2.21
C GLU A 117 -2.36 -13.41 -2.30
N ALA A 118 -1.84 -12.95 -1.16
CA ALA A 118 -0.73 -11.99 -1.12
C ALA A 118 0.60 -12.66 -1.53
N LEU A 119 0.85 -13.88 -1.04
CA LEU A 119 2.02 -14.67 -1.41
C LEU A 119 2.09 -14.88 -2.92
N SER A 120 0.96 -15.22 -3.56
CA SER A 120 0.91 -15.42 -5.02
C SER A 120 1.31 -14.18 -5.82
N VAL A 121 0.98 -12.97 -5.34
CA VAL A 121 1.45 -11.74 -5.99
C VAL A 121 2.95 -11.55 -5.78
N PHE A 122 3.46 -11.79 -4.57
CA PHE A 122 4.89 -11.69 -4.32
C PHE A 122 5.70 -12.71 -5.11
N GLU A 123 5.19 -13.93 -5.26
CA GLU A 123 5.75 -14.96 -6.14
C GLU A 123 5.82 -14.47 -7.60
N SER A 124 4.74 -13.89 -8.12
CA SER A 124 4.72 -13.30 -9.46
C SER A 124 5.81 -12.24 -9.65
N TYR A 125 6.01 -11.34 -8.67
CA TYR A 125 7.08 -10.35 -8.74
C TYR A 125 8.48 -10.98 -8.69
N LEU A 126 8.69 -11.95 -7.79
CA LEU A 126 9.96 -12.67 -7.67
C LEU A 126 10.32 -13.43 -8.95
N ASP A 127 9.33 -14.09 -9.56
CA ASP A 127 9.49 -14.80 -10.85
C ASP A 127 9.83 -13.85 -12.00
N ASN A 128 9.39 -12.60 -11.91
CA ASN A 128 9.72 -11.52 -12.86
C ASN A 128 11.03 -10.79 -12.51
N GLY A 129 11.85 -11.33 -11.59
CA GLY A 129 13.17 -10.83 -11.23
C GLY A 129 13.16 -9.69 -10.20
N HIS A 130 12.01 -9.31 -9.66
CA HIS A 130 11.97 -8.36 -8.55
C HIS A 130 12.47 -9.01 -7.25
N ARG A 131 12.68 -8.18 -6.23
CA ARG A 131 12.97 -8.58 -4.85
C ARG A 131 11.87 -8.00 -3.96
N ILE A 132 11.63 -8.57 -2.79
CA ILE A 132 10.62 -8.03 -1.89
C ILE A 132 11.31 -7.24 -0.77
N PHE A 133 11.02 -5.95 -0.69
CA PHE A 133 11.36 -5.14 0.48
C PHE A 133 10.32 -5.41 1.57
N MET A 134 10.78 -5.59 2.80
CA MET A 134 9.93 -5.85 3.96
C MET A 134 10.40 -4.98 5.12
N THR A 135 9.48 -4.39 5.87
CA THR A 135 9.78 -3.64 7.09
C THR A 135 8.59 -3.73 8.03
N LEU A 136 8.77 -3.35 9.28
CA LEU A 136 7.69 -3.14 10.24
C LEU A 136 7.38 -1.65 10.38
N VAL A 137 6.12 -1.34 10.67
CA VAL A 137 5.63 0.01 11.03
C VAL A 137 4.98 -0.08 12.41
N ASP A 138 5.29 0.88 13.28
CA ASP A 138 4.65 0.97 14.59
C ASP A 138 3.18 1.28 14.43
N HIS A 139 2.33 0.43 15.01
CA HIS A 139 0.93 0.75 15.17
C HIS A 139 0.78 1.73 16.34
N PRO A 140 -0.04 2.79 16.21
CA PRO A 140 -0.23 3.73 17.29
C PRO A 140 -0.71 3.06 18.57
N ASN A 141 -0.29 3.62 19.72
CA ASN A 141 -0.71 3.11 21.02
C ASN A 141 -2.23 3.23 21.19
N VAL A 142 -2.86 2.11 21.54
CA VAL A 142 -4.31 1.93 21.70
C VAL A 142 -4.58 1.15 22.99
N SER A 143 -5.71 1.43 23.64
CA SER A 143 -6.02 0.88 24.97
C SER A 143 -6.37 -0.62 24.96
N ASP A 144 -6.84 -1.14 23.83
CA ASP A 144 -7.24 -2.55 23.67
C ASP A 144 -6.69 -3.14 22.37
N PRO A 145 -5.38 -3.49 22.33
CA PRO A 145 -4.69 -4.01 21.15
C PRO A 145 -5.40 -5.18 20.46
N GLY A 146 -5.89 -6.15 21.24
CA GLY A 146 -6.47 -7.40 20.73
C GLY A 146 -7.82 -7.25 20.03
N SER A 147 -8.37 -6.04 19.98
CA SER A 147 -9.65 -5.74 19.32
C SER A 147 -9.53 -5.20 17.90
N PHE A 148 -8.31 -4.87 17.46
CA PHE A 148 -8.03 -4.50 16.08
C PHE A 148 -7.80 -5.79 15.28
N VAL A 149 -8.68 -6.06 14.32
CA VAL A 149 -8.64 -7.31 13.54
C VAL A 149 -8.31 -7.11 12.06
N ALA A 150 -8.29 -5.86 11.63
CA ALA A 150 -8.01 -5.51 10.25
C ALA A 150 -7.17 -4.24 10.18
N CYS A 151 -6.33 -4.22 9.17
CA CYS A 151 -5.55 -3.07 8.81
C CYS A 151 -5.43 -3.03 7.29
N SER A 152 -5.43 -1.82 6.73
CA SER A 152 -5.52 -1.64 5.29
C SER A 152 -4.74 -0.42 4.88
N LEU A 153 -4.11 -0.52 3.71
CA LEU A 153 -3.58 0.65 3.04
C LEU A 153 -4.65 1.30 2.19
N VAL A 154 -5.08 2.48 2.63
CA VAL A 154 -6.21 3.22 2.06
C VAL A 154 -5.77 4.34 1.13
N LEU A 155 -4.51 4.77 1.23
CA LEU A 155 -3.89 5.69 0.28
C LEU A 155 -2.41 5.33 0.10
N GLN A 156 -2.02 5.04 -1.13
CA GLN A 156 -0.64 4.92 -1.54
C GLN A 156 -0.20 6.20 -2.24
N ARG A 157 0.88 6.78 -1.73
CA ARG A 157 1.40 8.06 -2.19
C ARG A 157 2.82 7.87 -2.68
N ALA A 158 3.10 8.27 -3.91
CA ALA A 158 4.43 8.21 -4.48
C ALA A 158 4.87 9.55 -5.07
N VAL A 159 6.14 9.88 -4.88
CA VAL A 159 6.86 10.83 -5.74
C VAL A 159 7.83 10.02 -6.58
N ILE A 160 7.72 10.14 -7.90
CA ILE A 160 8.54 9.41 -8.86
C ILE A 160 9.39 10.43 -9.61
N VAL A 161 10.66 10.56 -9.22
CA VAL A 161 11.60 11.40 -9.96
C VAL A 161 12.21 10.54 -11.07
N PHE A 162 11.89 10.86 -12.32
CA PHE A 162 12.41 10.18 -13.49
C PHE A 162 13.30 11.13 -14.30
N ASN A 163 14.54 10.71 -14.59
CA ASN A 163 15.48 11.49 -15.37
C ASN A 163 16.50 10.58 -16.03
N GLY A 164 16.56 10.57 -17.37
CA GLY A 164 17.64 9.91 -18.10
C GLY A 164 17.71 8.42 -17.80
N ARG A 165 16.56 7.74 -17.85
CA ARG A 165 16.38 6.29 -17.57
C ARG A 165 16.73 5.85 -16.14
N ARG A 166 16.72 6.79 -15.21
CA ARG A 166 16.81 6.52 -13.78
C ARG A 166 15.52 6.95 -13.12
N GLN A 167 15.01 6.07 -12.26
CA GLN A 167 13.89 6.35 -11.40
C GLN A 167 14.30 6.35 -9.92
N ASP A 168 13.98 7.43 -9.24
CA ASP A 168 13.96 7.53 -7.79
C ASP A 168 12.49 7.58 -7.33
N LEU A 169 12.00 6.45 -6.81
CA LEU A 169 10.64 6.27 -6.29
C LEU A 169 10.65 6.45 -4.76
N PHE A 170 9.93 7.46 -4.29
CA PHE A 170 9.68 7.70 -2.88
C PHE A 170 8.24 7.33 -2.57
N LEU A 171 8.04 6.39 -1.66
CA LEU A 171 6.76 5.79 -1.34
C LEU A 171 6.37 6.05 0.11
N ARG A 172 5.12 6.48 0.32
CA ARG A 172 4.48 6.64 1.62
C ARG A 172 3.08 6.04 1.57
N SER A 173 2.68 5.35 2.62
CA SER A 173 1.38 4.67 2.67
C SER A 173 0.60 5.10 3.90
N TYR A 174 -0.71 5.30 3.74
CA TYR A 174 -1.64 5.65 4.81
C TYR A 174 -2.41 4.41 5.21
N PHE A 175 -2.34 4.10 6.50
CA PHE A 175 -2.91 2.91 7.10
C PHE A 175 -4.21 3.25 7.83
N HIS A 176 -5.20 2.39 7.69
CA HIS A 176 -6.45 2.40 8.43
C HIS A 176 -6.58 1.08 9.17
N SER A 177 -6.65 1.10 10.49
CA SER A 177 -6.90 -0.10 11.30
C SER A 177 -8.22 0.02 12.05
N ALA A 178 -9.07 -0.99 11.89
CA ALA A 178 -10.44 -1.01 12.37
C ALA A 178 -10.67 -2.15 13.38
N ARG A 179 -11.59 -1.93 14.34
CA ARG A 179 -12.05 -2.95 15.29
C ARG A 179 -13.15 -3.83 14.69
N THR A 180 -13.26 -5.07 15.15
CA THR A 180 -14.18 -6.11 14.61
C THR A 180 -15.66 -5.69 14.60
N ASP A 181 -16.08 -4.95 15.63
CA ASP A 181 -17.50 -4.73 15.94
C ASP A 181 -17.82 -3.27 16.31
N SER A 182 -16.99 -2.29 15.89
CA SER A 182 -17.25 -0.88 16.19
C SER A 182 -16.85 0.07 15.07
N SER A 183 -17.37 1.30 15.15
CA SER A 183 -16.94 2.42 14.32
C SER A 183 -15.61 3.02 14.78
N GLU A 184 -14.88 2.36 15.70
CA GLU A 184 -13.59 2.85 16.18
C GLU A 184 -12.48 2.35 15.27
N TYR A 185 -11.62 3.28 14.89
CA TYR A 185 -10.46 3.03 14.05
C TYR A 185 -9.31 3.93 14.49
N VAL A 186 -8.11 3.55 14.06
CA VAL A 186 -6.95 4.42 14.12
C VAL A 186 -6.32 4.50 12.74
N ASN A 187 -5.98 5.72 12.34
CA ASN A 187 -5.29 5.99 11.11
C ASN A 187 -3.84 6.38 11.42
N PHE A 188 -2.93 5.94 10.57
CA PHE A 188 -1.53 6.30 10.74
C PHE A 188 -0.75 6.33 9.45
N VAL A 189 0.35 7.06 9.47
CA VAL A 189 1.24 7.23 8.33
C VAL A 189 2.69 7.22 8.84
N PRO A 190 3.61 6.51 8.16
CA PRO A 190 5.03 6.59 8.45
C PRO A 190 5.52 8.05 8.41
N GLY A 191 6.29 8.47 9.41
CA GLY A 191 6.92 9.80 9.41
C GLY A 191 7.90 9.99 8.24
N GLY A 192 8.38 8.90 7.66
CA GLY A 192 9.30 8.89 6.52
C GLY A 192 8.68 8.40 5.22
N SER A 193 9.51 7.73 4.43
CA SER A 193 9.16 7.05 3.18
C SER A 193 10.11 5.90 2.91
N VAL A 194 9.74 4.98 2.01
CA VAL A 194 10.70 4.05 1.41
C VAL A 194 11.18 4.67 0.10
N HIS A 195 12.49 4.65 -0.13
CA HIS A 195 13.10 5.17 -1.36
C HIS A 195 13.75 4.02 -2.13
N TYR A 196 13.27 3.80 -3.35
CA TYR A 196 13.86 2.90 -4.35
C TYR A 196 14.57 3.71 -5.43
N SER A 197 15.81 3.36 -5.74
CA SER A 197 16.60 4.01 -6.80
C SER A 197 17.10 2.96 -7.78
N PHE A 198 16.66 3.02 -9.04
CA PHE A 198 16.94 2.00 -10.05
C PHE A 198 16.95 2.55 -11.48
N LYS A 199 17.45 1.75 -12.42
CA LYS A 199 17.41 2.06 -13.86
C LYS A 199 16.15 1.48 -14.48
N THR A 200 15.53 2.22 -15.39
CA THR A 200 14.33 1.81 -16.11
C THR A 200 14.12 2.70 -17.32
N ASP A 201 13.52 2.15 -18.38
CA ASP A 201 13.16 2.91 -19.59
C ASP A 201 11.75 3.51 -19.50
N SER A 202 11.01 3.25 -18.42
CA SER A 202 9.67 3.77 -18.17
C SER A 202 9.48 4.14 -16.70
N VAL A 203 8.58 5.07 -16.43
CA VAL A 203 8.04 5.30 -15.08
C VAL A 203 7.30 4.04 -14.64
N TRP A 204 7.65 3.49 -13.48
CA TRP A 204 7.07 2.26 -12.94
C TRP A 204 6.56 2.44 -11.52
N PHE A 205 5.38 1.89 -11.20
CA PHE A 205 4.89 1.76 -9.83
C PHE A 205 4.10 0.45 -9.67
N PRO A 206 4.38 -0.36 -8.64
CA PRO A 206 3.69 -1.63 -8.44
C PRO A 206 2.25 -1.40 -7.99
N LEU A 207 1.30 -2.11 -8.59
CA LEU A 207 -0.13 -1.99 -8.26
C LEU A 207 -0.82 -3.31 -7.96
N GLU A 208 -0.16 -4.44 -8.22
CA GLU A 208 -0.87 -5.72 -8.29
C GLU A 208 -1.56 -6.13 -6.99
N LEU A 209 -0.97 -5.99 -5.79
CA LEU A 209 -1.72 -6.36 -4.60
C LEU A 209 -2.86 -5.36 -4.28
N THR A 210 -3.08 -4.25 -5.01
CA THR A 210 -4.15 -3.27 -4.75
C THR A 210 -5.51 -3.91 -5.03
N ARG A 211 -5.51 -5.01 -5.79
CA ARG A 211 -6.67 -5.86 -6.01
C ARG A 211 -7.14 -6.55 -4.72
N LEU A 212 -6.30 -6.64 -3.70
CA LEU A 212 -6.60 -7.37 -2.47
C LEU A 212 -7.10 -6.46 -1.34
N ILE A 213 -7.56 -5.23 -1.60
CA ILE A 213 -7.91 -4.29 -0.50
C ILE A 213 -9.16 -4.76 0.27
N SER A 214 -9.20 -4.57 1.59
CA SER A 214 -10.38 -4.84 2.44
C SER A 214 -11.28 -3.62 2.64
N GLU A 215 -10.78 -2.42 2.37
CA GLU A 215 -11.57 -1.19 2.38
C GLU A 215 -12.28 -0.98 1.04
N PRO A 216 -13.42 -0.25 1.00
CA PRO A 216 -14.22 -0.11 -0.22
C PRO A 216 -13.46 0.37 -1.46
N ALA A 217 -12.38 1.13 -1.26
CA ALA A 217 -11.48 1.56 -2.30
C ALA A 217 -10.06 1.81 -1.77
N SER A 218 -9.09 1.68 -2.67
CA SER A 218 -7.71 2.13 -2.47
C SER A 218 -7.43 3.28 -3.42
N HIS A 219 -6.87 4.34 -2.84
CA HIS A 219 -6.50 5.54 -3.54
C HIS A 219 -5.01 5.49 -3.86
N VAL A 220 -4.64 5.82 -5.09
CA VAL A 220 -3.24 5.88 -5.52
C VAL A 220 -2.96 7.25 -6.12
N GLU A 221 -1.96 7.93 -5.57
CA GLU A 221 -1.54 9.27 -5.97
C GLU A 221 -0.05 9.29 -6.32
N LEU A 222 0.27 9.39 -7.61
CA LEU A 222 1.64 9.34 -8.13
C LEU A 222 2.04 10.72 -8.67
N ASP A 223 2.94 11.42 -7.99
CA ASP A 223 3.57 12.63 -8.54
C ASP A 223 4.76 12.24 -9.39
N ILE A 224 4.59 12.32 -10.70
CA ILE A 224 5.64 12.07 -11.68
C ILE A 224 6.40 13.38 -11.91
N VAL A 225 7.68 13.37 -11.54
CA VAL A 225 8.57 14.52 -11.57
C VAL A 225 9.66 14.24 -12.60
N THR A 226 9.58 14.90 -13.76
CA THR A 226 10.45 14.61 -14.91
C THR A 226 10.83 15.89 -15.67
N PRO A 227 12.05 16.00 -16.23
CA PRO A 227 12.39 17.06 -17.17
C PRO A 227 11.90 16.76 -18.59
N GLU A 228 11.51 15.51 -18.87
CA GLU A 228 11.05 15.00 -20.16
C GLU A 228 9.60 15.44 -20.43
N GLU A 229 9.18 15.38 -21.69
CA GLU A 229 7.79 15.69 -22.06
C GLU A 229 6.86 14.60 -21.52
N PHE A 230 5.71 15.03 -20.98
CA PHE A 230 4.70 14.13 -20.44
C PHE A 230 3.50 14.11 -21.37
N ASP A 231 3.32 12.99 -22.08
CA ASP A 231 2.14 12.74 -22.90
C ASP A 231 1.04 12.08 -22.05
N GLU A 232 -0.02 12.84 -21.74
CA GLU A 232 -1.18 12.34 -21.01
C GLU A 232 -1.90 11.20 -21.76
N GLY A 233 -1.73 11.10 -23.08
CA GLY A 233 -2.25 10.00 -23.90
C GLY A 233 -1.57 8.65 -23.66
N LEU A 234 -0.39 8.64 -23.03
CA LEU A 234 0.33 7.43 -22.63
C LEU A 234 0.01 6.96 -21.21
N LEU A 235 -0.81 7.72 -20.48
CA LEU A 235 -1.17 7.39 -19.11
C LEU A 235 -2.00 6.09 -19.08
N PRO A 236 -1.58 5.06 -18.32
CA PRO A 236 -2.33 3.81 -18.25
C PRO A 236 -3.67 4.03 -17.54
N ALA A 237 -4.76 3.50 -18.09
CA ALA A 237 -6.04 3.43 -17.38
C ALA A 237 -5.88 2.62 -16.08
N PRO A 238 -6.60 2.97 -14.98
CA PRO A 238 -7.62 4.01 -14.87
C PRO A 238 -7.09 5.37 -14.41
N PHE A 239 -5.78 5.62 -14.52
CA PHE A 239 -5.22 6.87 -14.03
C PHE A 239 -5.75 8.06 -14.82
N SER A 240 -5.92 9.16 -14.11
CA SER A 240 -6.12 10.49 -14.68
C SER A 240 -4.98 11.40 -14.23
N ALA A 241 -4.55 12.31 -15.09
CA ALA A 241 -3.47 13.24 -14.76
C ALA A 241 -4.02 14.64 -14.49
N GLN A 242 -3.45 15.30 -13.49
CA GLN A 242 -3.59 16.73 -13.28
C GLN A 242 -2.23 17.39 -13.49
N THR A 243 -2.19 18.36 -14.40
CA THR A 243 -1.04 19.26 -14.53
C THR A 243 -0.96 20.16 -13.30
N SER A 244 0.22 20.15 -12.66
CA SER A 244 0.49 20.99 -11.49
C SER A 244 1.38 22.17 -11.88
N GLY A 245 2.69 22.10 -11.59
CA GLY A 245 3.65 23.15 -11.88
C GLY A 245 5.07 22.62 -11.82
N PRO A 246 6.07 23.46 -12.11
CA PRO A 246 7.46 23.03 -12.07
C PRO A 246 7.99 23.00 -10.63
N VAL A 247 8.85 22.02 -10.32
CA VAL A 247 9.61 21.96 -9.08
C VAL A 247 11.10 22.00 -9.38
N LEU A 248 11.88 22.71 -8.57
CA LEU A 248 13.33 22.70 -8.65
C LEU A 248 13.86 21.60 -7.73
N LEU A 249 14.67 20.65 -8.21
CA LEU A 249 15.37 19.68 -7.37
C LEU A 249 16.88 19.77 -7.65
N GLY A 250 17.64 20.23 -6.66
CA GLY A 250 19.01 20.69 -6.90
C GLY A 250 19.01 21.87 -7.86
N ASP A 251 19.81 21.78 -8.93
CA ASP A 251 19.91 22.81 -9.98
C ASP A 251 19.04 22.51 -11.22
N VAL A 252 18.24 21.44 -11.18
CA VAL A 252 17.44 20.98 -12.32
C VAL A 252 15.96 21.31 -12.08
N LYS A 253 15.34 21.94 -13.09
CA LYS A 253 13.91 22.24 -13.11
C LYS A 253 13.16 21.05 -13.71
N TYR A 254 12.24 20.48 -12.95
CA TYR A 254 11.38 19.38 -13.36
C TYR A 254 9.96 19.88 -13.55
N GLN A 255 9.22 19.26 -14.46
CA GLN A 255 7.77 19.34 -14.50
C GLN A 255 7.17 18.32 -13.55
N VAL A 256 6.05 18.68 -12.92
CA VAL A 256 5.29 17.74 -12.09
C VAL A 256 3.92 17.48 -12.71
N ARG A 257 3.56 16.20 -12.75
CA ARG A 257 2.23 15.70 -13.11
C ARG A 257 1.77 14.75 -12.03
N ARG A 258 0.57 14.97 -11.49
CA ARG A 258 -0.04 14.04 -10.55
C ARG A 258 -0.95 13.09 -11.30
N ALA A 259 -0.66 11.80 -11.25
CA ALA A 259 -1.53 10.74 -11.73
C ALA A 259 -2.31 10.15 -10.55
N SER A 260 -3.63 10.13 -10.66
CA SER A 260 -4.55 9.70 -9.61
C SER A 260 -5.43 8.55 -10.11
N ALA A 261 -5.59 7.52 -9.28
CA ALA A 261 -6.49 6.41 -9.53
C ALA A 261 -7.20 5.97 -8.25
N VAL A 262 -8.40 5.41 -8.41
CA VAL A 262 -9.18 4.80 -7.32
C VAL A 262 -9.58 3.41 -7.77
N PHE A 263 -9.12 2.40 -7.05
CA PHE A 263 -9.41 0.98 -7.30
C PHE A 263 -10.48 0.53 -6.32
N ARG A 264 -11.61 0.02 -6.82
CA ARG A 264 -12.78 -0.31 -5.98
C ARG A 264 -12.90 -1.81 -5.75
N VAL A 265 -13.29 -2.17 -4.53
CA VAL A 265 -13.64 -3.56 -4.20
C VAL A 265 -14.80 -4.04 -5.07
N GLY A 266 -14.71 -5.27 -5.55
CA GLY A 266 -15.74 -5.94 -6.35
C GLY A 266 -15.64 -5.74 -7.86
N GLU A 267 -15.33 -4.52 -8.35
CA GLU A 267 -15.11 -4.28 -9.78
C GLU A 267 -13.75 -4.81 -10.26
N ASP A 268 -12.72 -4.67 -9.41
CA ASP A 268 -11.32 -4.93 -9.77
C ASP A 268 -10.68 -6.11 -9.00
N GLN A 269 -11.39 -6.69 -8.03
CA GLN A 269 -10.81 -7.60 -7.02
C GLN A 269 -10.34 -8.97 -7.55
N HIS A 270 -10.79 -9.36 -8.75
CA HIS A 270 -10.46 -10.64 -9.37
C HIS A 270 -9.69 -10.51 -10.70
N ALA A 271 -9.54 -9.29 -11.22
CA ALA A 271 -8.70 -9.03 -12.38
C ALA A 271 -7.28 -8.72 -11.90
N ALA A 272 -6.27 -9.08 -12.69
CA ALA A 272 -4.92 -8.57 -12.47
C ALA A 272 -4.95 -7.05 -12.67
N ILE A 273 -4.53 -6.28 -11.66
CA ILE A 273 -4.28 -4.85 -11.83
C ILE A 273 -2.84 -4.73 -12.32
N PRO A 274 -2.61 -4.33 -13.58
CA PRO A 274 -1.26 -4.19 -14.09
C PRO A 274 -0.55 -3.05 -13.37
N ASP A 275 0.76 -3.20 -13.17
CA ASP A 275 1.60 -2.11 -12.70
C ASP A 275 1.43 -0.84 -13.54
N PHE A 276 1.55 0.30 -12.88
CA PHE A 276 1.68 1.56 -13.59
C PHE A 276 2.97 1.50 -14.40
N ARG A 277 2.86 1.61 -15.72
CA ARG A 277 4.00 1.75 -16.63
C ARG A 277 3.71 2.83 -17.63
N MET A 278 4.58 3.84 -17.67
CA MET A 278 4.46 4.94 -18.61
C MET A 278 5.83 5.25 -19.23
N ALA A 279 5.93 5.12 -20.55
CA ALA A 279 7.10 5.59 -21.27
C ALA A 279 7.15 7.12 -21.27
N LEU A 280 8.34 7.68 -21.07
CA LEU A 280 8.62 9.10 -21.26
C LEU A 280 9.55 9.26 -22.46
N SER A 281 9.40 10.36 -23.19
CA SER A 281 10.05 10.63 -24.48
C SER A 281 11.33 11.45 -24.36
#